data_AF-A0A1F3SQE8-F1
#
_entry.id   AF-A0A1F3SQE8-F1
#
_cell.length_a   1.000
_cell.length_b   1.000
_cell.length_c   1.000
_cell.angle_alpha   90.00
_cell.angle_beta   90.00
_cell.angle_gamma   90.00
#
_symmetry.space_group_name_H-M   'P 1'
#
loop_
_entity.id
_entity.type
_entity.pdbx_description
1 polymer ?
#
loop_
_entity_poly.entity_id
_entity_poly.type
_entity_poly.pdbx_seq_one_letter_code
_entity_poly.pdbx_strand_id
1 'polypeptide(L)'
;MSKVINISSANLNYLSPLLKWRVMDLESLRRECFHAPKYKNFYRIIRALEKDKILEGYRDPFNRKKYVYLSPFGEDQISHKENPTAISKDTLIHDIKVSEISKAFFHLGWAFDVELEHQLHDRRNFKVTYKIIPDALLHCEKNGAKFKIALEVELSRKNSQRIVEKARQYLESSYYSYVLYFFSKRNFMKAYIDLLQEKLGDQAMARFMFFVDEGLIENSEEIQLIEGVFKGKKIKLIEIFGQSRNGVE
;
A
#
# COMPACT_ATOMS: atom_id res chain seq x y z
N MET A 1 -21.74 -1.37 29.40
CA MET A 1 -21.68 0.07 29.10
C MET A 1 -20.43 0.33 28.27
N SER A 2 -20.55 0.63 26.97
CA SER A 2 -19.41 1.02 26.15
C SER A 2 -18.95 2.41 26.60
N LYS A 3 -17.66 2.52 26.95
CA LYS A 3 -17.06 3.79 27.38
C LYS A 3 -16.85 4.65 26.12
N VAL A 4 -17.74 5.60 25.88
CA VAL A 4 -17.59 6.59 24.79
C VAL A 4 -16.46 7.54 25.17
N ILE A 5 -15.37 7.53 24.41
CA ILE A 5 -14.26 8.48 24.60
C ILE A 5 -14.54 9.70 23.74
N ASN A 6 -14.53 10.88 24.34
CA ASN A 6 -14.70 12.12 23.60
C ASN A 6 -13.38 12.48 22.88
N ILE A 7 -13.25 12.09 21.61
CA ILE A 7 -12.08 12.36 20.80
C ILE A 7 -12.13 13.82 20.35
N SER A 8 -11.16 14.63 20.77
CA SER A 8 -11.11 16.05 20.38
C SER A 8 -10.86 16.21 18.88
N SER A 9 -11.25 17.36 18.32
CA SER A 9 -10.95 17.72 16.92
C SER A 9 -9.45 17.69 16.61
N ALA A 10 -8.62 18.06 17.58
CA ALA A 10 -7.15 17.96 17.46
C ALA A 10 -6.68 16.50 17.35
N ASN A 11 -7.30 15.58 18.10
CA ASN A 11 -6.97 14.16 18.01
C ASN A 11 -7.40 13.57 16.66
N LEU A 12 -8.53 13.99 16.11
CA LEU A 12 -8.98 13.55 14.78
C LEU A 12 -7.96 13.91 13.69
N ASN A 13 -7.31 15.08 13.76
CA ASN A 13 -6.24 15.45 12.83
C ASN A 13 -5.04 14.48 12.85
N TYR A 14 -4.72 13.90 14.01
CA TYR A 14 -3.63 12.91 14.13
C TYR A 14 -4.03 11.52 13.65
N LEU A 15 -5.33 11.25 13.55
CA LEU A 15 -5.88 9.93 13.27
C LEU A 15 -6.38 9.81 11.83
N SER A 16 -6.80 10.92 11.21
CA SER A 16 -7.33 10.93 9.85
C SER A 16 -6.39 10.33 8.80
N PRO A 17 -5.05 10.49 8.85
CA PRO A 17 -4.19 9.84 7.86
C PRO A 17 -4.23 8.31 7.95
N LEU A 18 -4.51 7.75 9.14
CA LEU A 18 -4.64 6.30 9.35
C LEU A 18 -5.94 5.75 8.75
N LEU A 19 -6.97 6.58 8.54
CA LEU A 19 -8.18 6.15 7.82
C LEU A 19 -7.89 5.88 6.34
N LYS A 20 -6.94 6.63 5.76
CA LYS A 20 -6.47 6.43 4.38
C LYS A 20 -5.41 5.34 4.29
N TRP A 21 -4.35 5.46 5.09
CA TRP A 21 -3.15 4.63 4.94
C TRP A 21 -3.13 3.39 5.84
N ARG A 22 -4.12 3.20 6.73
CA ARG A 22 -4.26 2.12 7.73
C ARG A 22 -3.15 2.05 8.78
N VAL A 23 -1.88 2.07 8.37
CA VAL A 23 -0.69 1.99 9.21
C VAL A 23 0.39 2.93 8.71
N MET A 24 1.04 3.63 9.65
CA MET A 24 2.11 4.57 9.33
C MET A 24 3.17 4.60 10.42
N ASP A 25 4.43 4.85 10.04
CA ASP A 25 5.44 5.22 11.02
C ASP A 25 5.15 6.59 11.63
N LEU A 26 5.65 6.83 12.84
CA LEU A 26 5.37 8.07 13.58
C LEU A 26 5.77 9.35 12.83
N GLU A 27 6.92 9.36 12.15
CA GLU A 27 7.39 10.56 11.46
C GLU A 27 6.56 10.81 10.20
N SER A 28 6.25 9.75 9.46
CA SER A 28 5.29 9.79 8.36
C SER A 28 3.93 10.33 8.79
N LEU A 29 3.34 9.79 9.86
CA LEU A 29 2.03 10.20 10.36
C LEU A 29 2.03 11.68 10.76
N ARG A 30 3.07 12.12 11.45
CA ARG A 30 3.25 13.52 11.87
C ARG A 30 3.27 14.48 10.68
N ARG A 31 3.93 14.10 9.58
CA ARG A 31 4.05 14.93 8.37
C ARG A 31 2.73 15.05 7.59
N GLU A 32 1.86 14.04 7.68
CA GLU A 32 0.52 14.06 7.05
C GLU A 32 -0.51 14.90 7.81
N CYS A 33 -0.23 15.29 9.05
CA CYS A 33 -1.15 16.08 9.85
C CYS A 33 -1.27 17.51 9.31
N PHE A 34 -2.47 18.10 9.38
CA PHE A 34 -2.67 19.52 9.09
C PHE A 34 -1.83 20.35 10.08
N HIS A 35 -0.80 21.01 9.55
CA HIS A 35 0.35 21.58 10.29
C HIS A 35 1.12 20.56 11.12
N ALA A 36 2.23 20.06 10.58
CA ALA A 36 3.06 19.06 11.24
C ALA A 36 3.55 19.55 12.62
N PRO A 37 3.05 18.99 13.74
CA PRO A 37 3.42 19.43 15.09
C PRO A 37 4.87 19.09 15.41
N LYS A 38 5.43 19.71 16.45
CA LYS A 38 6.73 19.29 17.01
C LYS A 38 6.67 17.83 17.46
N TYR A 39 7.67 17.03 17.09
CA TYR A 39 7.71 15.59 17.32
C TYR A 39 7.46 15.19 18.78
N LYS A 40 8.07 15.90 19.75
CA LYS A 40 7.89 15.63 21.19
C LYS A 40 6.43 15.72 21.64
N ASN A 41 5.69 16.73 21.14
CA ASN A 41 4.29 16.93 21.49
C ASN A 41 3.41 15.87 20.83
N PHE A 42 3.65 15.63 19.54
CA PHE A 42 2.98 14.58 18.77
C PHE A 42 3.13 13.20 19.44
N TYR A 43 4.36 12.81 19.75
CA TYR A 43 4.66 11.53 20.38
C TYR A 43 3.91 11.35 21.71
N ARG A 44 3.84 12.41 22.54
CA ARG A 44 3.11 12.38 23.81
C ARG A 44 1.61 12.10 23.59
N ILE A 45 1.02 12.70 22.56
CA ILE A 45 -0.39 12.50 22.21
C ILE A 45 -0.62 11.07 21.71
N ILE A 46 0.22 10.59 20.78
CA ILE A 46 0.14 9.21 20.28
C ILE A 46 0.25 8.19 21.43
N ARG A 47 1.17 8.39 22.38
CA ARG A 47 1.30 7.54 23.58
C ARG A 47 0.04 7.55 24.45
N ALA A 48 -0.63 8.68 24.58
CA ALA A 48 -1.89 8.77 25.31
C ALA A 48 -3.01 7.98 24.59
N LEU A 49 -3.11 8.14 23.27
CA LEU A 49 -4.08 7.40 22.45
C LEU A 49 -3.85 5.88 22.48
N GLU A 50 -2.60 5.42 22.53
CA GLU A 50 -2.27 4.00 22.75
C GLU A 50 -2.68 3.51 24.14
N LYS A 51 -2.43 4.32 25.19
CA LYS A 51 -2.83 3.99 26.56
C LYS A 51 -4.35 3.87 26.68
N ASP A 52 -5.08 4.72 25.96
CA ASP A 52 -6.54 4.71 25.87
C ASP A 52 -7.08 3.64 24.91
N LYS A 53 -6.18 2.79 24.36
CA LYS A 53 -6.48 1.69 23.42
C LYS A 53 -7.12 2.14 22.12
N ILE A 54 -7.00 3.41 21.73
CA ILE A 54 -7.45 3.91 20.43
C ILE A 54 -6.48 3.47 19.33
N LEU A 55 -5.18 3.48 19.63
CA LEU A 55 -4.12 3.03 18.72
C LEU A 55 -3.44 1.78 19.25
N GLU A 56 -2.96 0.95 18.33
CA GLU A 56 -1.94 -0.04 18.57
C GLU A 56 -0.62 0.40 17.94
N GLY A 57 0.48 -0.10 18.50
CA GLY A 57 1.83 0.24 18.07
C GLY A 57 2.65 -1.02 17.79
N TYR A 58 3.45 -0.96 16.73
CA TYR A 58 4.41 -1.99 16.38
C TYR A 58 5.78 -1.35 16.19
N ARG A 59 6.81 -1.95 16.78
CA ARG A 59 8.18 -1.52 16.56
C ARG A 59 8.87 -2.55 15.70
N ASP A 60 9.28 -2.13 14.51
CA ASP A 60 9.97 -3.01 13.59
C ASP A 60 11.36 -3.34 14.16
N PRO A 61 11.76 -4.63 14.20
CA PRO A 61 13.03 -5.04 14.78
C PRO A 61 14.24 -4.70 13.89
N PHE A 62 14.03 -4.49 12.59
CA PHE A 62 15.10 -4.27 11.61
C PHE A 62 15.44 -2.79 11.48
N ASN A 63 14.44 -1.94 11.20
CA ASN A 63 14.65 -0.49 11.01
C ASN A 63 14.39 0.33 12.29
N ARG A 64 13.91 -0.30 13.37
CA ARG A 64 13.62 0.29 14.68
C ARG A 64 12.53 1.38 14.69
N LYS A 65 11.90 1.66 13.55
CA LYS A 65 10.77 2.59 13.43
C LYS A 65 9.59 2.04 14.21
N LYS A 66 8.77 2.97 14.71
CA LYS A 66 7.51 2.65 15.34
C LYS A 66 6.37 2.98 14.38
N TYR A 67 5.62 1.96 14.03
CA TYR A 67 4.38 2.02 13.27
C TYR A 67 3.19 2.08 14.22
N VAL A 68 2.16 2.81 13.83
CA VAL A 68 0.90 2.91 14.57
C VAL A 68 -0.28 2.72 13.61
N TYR A 69 -1.34 2.14 14.14
CA TYR A 69 -2.58 1.86 13.43
C TYR A 69 -3.77 1.89 14.40
N LEU A 70 -4.98 2.04 13.88
CA LEU A 70 -6.20 2.01 14.69
C LEU A 70 -6.40 0.61 15.28
N SER A 71 -6.69 0.56 16.58
CA SER A 71 -7.17 -0.68 17.19
C SER A 71 -8.63 -0.91 16.78
N PRO A 72 -9.18 -2.13 16.94
CA PRO A 72 -10.60 -2.38 16.72
C PRO A 72 -11.52 -1.45 17.53
N PHE A 73 -11.08 -1.07 18.75
CA PHE A 73 -11.82 -0.12 19.58
C PHE A 73 -11.71 1.31 19.04
N GLY A 74 -10.51 1.77 18.69
CA GLY A 74 -10.32 3.12 18.14
C GLY A 74 -11.06 3.32 16.83
N GLU A 75 -11.13 2.28 16.00
CA GLU A 75 -11.88 2.26 14.77
C GLU A 75 -13.37 2.44 14.98
N ASP A 76 -13.98 1.70 15.91
CA ASP A 76 -15.41 1.86 16.25
C ASP A 76 -15.74 3.28 16.76
N GLN A 77 -14.75 3.99 17.33
CA GLN A 77 -14.94 5.37 17.79
C GLN A 77 -14.78 6.42 16.68
N ILE A 78 -14.12 6.11 15.57
CA ILE A 78 -13.66 7.12 14.58
C ILE A 78 -14.19 6.83 13.17
N SER A 79 -14.21 5.57 12.77
CA SER A 79 -14.67 5.16 11.45
C SER A 79 -16.18 4.98 11.48
N HIS A 80 -16.86 5.51 10.46
CA HIS A 80 -18.21 5.02 10.17
C HIS A 80 -18.09 3.54 9.80
N LYS A 81 -18.95 2.69 10.35
CA LYS A 81 -18.95 1.21 10.25
C LYS A 81 -18.79 0.61 8.84
N GLU A 82 -18.82 1.44 7.80
CA GLU A 82 -18.70 1.08 6.39
C GLU A 82 -17.25 0.78 5.98
N ASN A 83 -16.23 1.31 6.66
CA ASN A 83 -14.82 1.12 6.28
C ASN A 83 -13.94 0.58 7.41
N PRO A 84 -13.89 -0.76 7.59
CA PRO A 84 -13.01 -1.32 8.60
C PRO A 84 -11.54 -1.21 8.17
N THR A 85 -10.77 -0.41 8.89
CA THR A 85 -9.33 -0.21 8.68
C THR A 85 -8.48 -1.18 9.50
N ALA A 86 -9.10 -1.98 10.38
CA ALA A 86 -8.42 -2.71 11.43
C ALA A 86 -7.41 -3.68 10.83
N ILE A 87 -6.23 -3.72 11.45
CA ILE A 87 -5.12 -4.55 10.98
C ILE A 87 -5.01 -5.77 11.88
N SER A 88 -4.86 -6.94 11.27
CA SER A 88 -4.49 -8.15 12.00
C SER A 88 -2.99 -8.17 12.25
N LYS A 89 -2.57 -8.64 13.42
CA LYS A 89 -1.13 -8.81 13.73
C LYS A 89 -0.44 -9.77 12.76
N ASP A 90 -1.18 -10.72 12.18
CA ASP A 90 -0.66 -11.70 11.23
C ASP A 90 -0.38 -11.08 9.85
N THR A 91 -1.08 -10.01 9.48
CA THR A 91 -0.94 -9.32 8.19
C THR A 91 -0.17 -8.00 8.30
N LEU A 92 0.15 -7.56 9.52
CA LEU A 92 0.70 -6.23 9.78
C LEU A 92 1.91 -5.85 8.92
N ILE A 93 2.87 -6.77 8.70
CA ILE A 93 4.04 -6.48 7.86
C ILE A 93 3.65 -6.31 6.38
N HIS A 94 2.66 -7.06 5.92
CA HIS A 94 2.11 -6.91 4.57
C HIS A 94 1.40 -5.56 4.46
N ASP A 95 0.52 -5.23 5.39
CA ASP A 95 -0.20 -3.95 5.42
C ASP A 95 0.77 -2.74 5.50
N ILE A 96 1.87 -2.84 6.28
CA ILE A 96 2.93 -1.83 6.33
C ILE A 96 3.57 -1.65 4.96
N LYS A 97 4.00 -2.73 4.29
CA LYS A 97 4.64 -2.64 2.97
C LYS A 97 3.71 -2.07 1.92
N VAL A 98 2.45 -2.51 1.88
CA VAL A 98 1.43 -1.98 0.97
C VAL A 98 1.28 -0.47 1.15
N SER A 99 1.20 -0.02 2.41
CA SER A 99 1.03 1.41 2.75
C SER A 99 2.27 2.23 2.41
N GLU A 100 3.47 1.75 2.71
CA GLU A 100 4.72 2.44 2.39
C GLU A 100 4.93 2.58 0.88
N ILE A 101 4.74 1.49 0.12
CA ILE A 101 4.87 1.51 -1.35
C ILE A 101 3.83 2.48 -1.95
N SER A 102 2.57 2.32 -1.58
CA SER A 102 1.45 3.12 -2.06
C SER A 102 1.66 4.62 -1.79
N LYS A 103 2.08 4.95 -0.57
CA LYS A 103 2.37 6.32 -0.16
C LYS A 103 3.57 6.89 -0.92
N ALA A 104 4.63 6.12 -1.12
CA ALA A 104 5.80 6.57 -1.87
C ALA A 104 5.44 6.87 -3.33
N PHE A 105 4.62 6.04 -3.98
CA PHE A 105 4.09 6.32 -5.32
C PHE A 105 3.31 7.64 -5.38
N PHE A 106 2.47 7.90 -4.37
CA PHE A 106 1.70 9.14 -4.27
C PHE A 106 2.61 10.36 -4.06
N HIS A 107 3.56 10.28 -3.11
CA HIS A 107 4.47 11.38 -2.77
C HIS A 107 5.47 11.73 -3.87
N LEU A 108 5.92 10.75 -4.64
CA LEU A 108 6.78 10.98 -5.82
C LEU A 108 6.01 11.52 -7.02
N GLY A 109 4.68 11.67 -6.93
CA GLY A 109 3.83 12.11 -8.03
C GLY A 109 3.66 11.07 -9.14
N TRP A 110 4.05 9.82 -8.90
CA TRP A 110 3.87 8.72 -9.85
C TRP A 110 2.41 8.24 -9.90
N ALA A 111 1.71 8.33 -8.78
CA ALA A 111 0.27 8.17 -8.68
C ALA A 111 -0.37 9.49 -8.23
N PHE A 112 -1.44 9.92 -8.91
CA PHE A 112 -2.20 11.10 -8.49
C PHE A 112 -3.30 10.74 -7.48
N ASP A 113 -3.67 9.46 -7.38
CA ASP A 113 -4.56 8.95 -6.35
C ASP A 113 -4.25 7.48 -6.04
N VAL A 114 -4.59 7.05 -4.82
CA VAL A 114 -4.35 5.69 -4.32
C VAL A 114 -5.51 5.23 -3.44
N GLU A 115 -5.99 4.03 -3.72
CA GLU A 115 -7.03 3.34 -2.93
C GLU A 115 -6.47 2.01 -2.40
N LEU A 116 -6.48 1.82 -1.09
CA LEU A 116 -6.05 0.54 -0.48
C LEU A 116 -7.21 -0.49 -0.48
N GLU A 117 -6.89 -1.76 -0.28
CA GLU A 117 -7.85 -2.88 -0.27
C GLU A 117 -9.15 -2.58 0.51
N HIS A 118 -9.06 -2.00 1.71
CA HIS A 118 -10.23 -1.71 2.55
C HIS A 118 -11.21 -0.72 1.90
N GLN A 119 -10.71 0.22 1.10
CA GLN A 119 -11.52 1.20 0.38
C GLN A 119 -12.16 0.59 -0.88
N LEU A 120 -11.52 -0.42 -1.46
CA LEU A 120 -12.02 -1.12 -2.65
C LEU A 120 -13.15 -2.10 -2.33
N HIS A 121 -13.06 -2.77 -1.17
CA HIS A 121 -14.07 -3.73 -0.70
C HIS A 121 -15.44 -3.11 -0.43
N ASP A 122 -15.50 -1.84 -0.03
CA ASP A 122 -16.73 -1.13 0.36
C ASP A 122 -17.58 -0.66 -0.85
N ARG A 123 -17.00 -0.62 -2.04
CA ARG A 123 -17.78 -0.41 -3.27
C ARG A 123 -18.63 -1.67 -3.47
N ARG A 124 -19.88 -1.67 -3.02
CA ARG A 124 -20.85 -2.80 -2.87
C ARG A 124 -20.92 -3.86 -3.98
N ASN A 125 -20.26 -3.67 -5.13
CA ASN A 125 -20.13 -4.64 -6.23
C ASN A 125 -18.72 -4.76 -6.83
N PHE A 126 -17.66 -4.19 -6.25
CA PHE A 126 -16.34 -4.09 -6.90
C PHE A 126 -15.76 -5.46 -7.25
N LYS A 127 -15.85 -6.43 -6.33
CA LYS A 127 -15.43 -7.82 -6.61
C LYS A 127 -16.31 -8.51 -7.66
N VAL A 128 -17.60 -8.18 -7.70
CA VAL A 128 -18.55 -8.72 -8.69
C VAL A 128 -18.27 -8.13 -10.07
N THR A 129 -17.94 -6.84 -10.14
CA THR A 129 -17.68 -6.10 -11.39
C THR A 129 -16.28 -6.37 -11.95
N TYR A 130 -15.27 -6.50 -11.09
CA TYR A 130 -13.87 -6.55 -11.51
C TYR A 130 -13.17 -7.88 -11.21
N LYS A 131 -13.89 -8.87 -10.65
CA LYS A 131 -13.45 -10.24 -10.27
C LYS A 131 -12.36 -10.33 -9.21
N ILE A 132 -11.47 -9.35 -9.12
CA ILE A 132 -10.28 -9.34 -8.29
C ILE A 132 -10.08 -7.99 -7.62
N ILE A 133 -9.65 -8.03 -6.36
CA ILE A 133 -9.29 -6.86 -5.55
C ILE A 133 -7.77 -6.91 -5.30
N PRO A 134 -7.02 -5.87 -5.71
CA PRO A 134 -5.61 -5.74 -5.39
C PRO A 134 -5.39 -5.28 -3.96
N ASP A 135 -4.16 -5.43 -3.47
CA ASP A 135 -3.75 -4.88 -2.16
C ASP A 135 -3.85 -3.35 -2.16
N ALA A 136 -3.55 -2.71 -3.30
CA ALA A 136 -3.88 -1.32 -3.57
C ALA A 136 -4.12 -1.06 -5.06
N LEU A 137 -4.87 -0.01 -5.36
CA LEU A 137 -5.09 0.53 -6.70
C LEU A 137 -4.38 1.88 -6.82
N LEU A 138 -3.45 1.97 -7.76
CA LEU A 138 -2.74 3.21 -8.07
C LEU A 138 -3.35 3.83 -9.33
N HIS A 139 -3.76 5.09 -9.24
CA HIS A 139 -4.21 5.87 -10.38
C HIS A 139 -3.04 6.73 -10.86
N CYS A 140 -2.57 6.44 -12.06
CA CYS A 140 -1.37 7.04 -12.63
C CYS A 140 -1.70 7.82 -13.90
N GLU A 141 -0.84 8.79 -14.22
CA GLU A 141 -0.92 9.54 -15.46
C GLU A 141 0.48 9.69 -16.06
N LYS A 142 0.59 9.44 -17.38
CA LYS A 142 1.83 9.60 -18.12
C LYS A 142 1.50 10.13 -19.51
N ASN A 143 2.15 11.23 -19.90
CA ASN A 143 1.91 11.90 -21.17
C ASN A 143 0.41 12.22 -21.43
N GLY A 144 -0.32 12.64 -20.38
CA GLY A 144 -1.75 12.94 -20.44
C GLY A 144 -2.68 11.72 -20.49
N ALA A 145 -2.14 10.51 -20.61
CA ALA A 145 -2.93 9.28 -20.58
C ALA A 145 -3.05 8.76 -19.15
N LYS A 146 -4.30 8.60 -18.68
CA LYS A 146 -4.59 7.99 -17.38
C LYS A 146 -4.64 6.48 -17.48
N PHE A 147 -4.04 5.80 -16.50
CA PHE A 147 -4.01 4.36 -16.43
C PHE A 147 -4.05 3.88 -14.97
N LYS A 148 -4.44 2.63 -14.78
CA LYS A 148 -4.62 2.04 -13.45
C LYS A 148 -3.67 0.87 -13.24
N ILE A 149 -3.04 0.83 -12.07
CA ILE A 149 -2.14 -0.25 -11.69
C ILE A 149 -2.71 -0.96 -10.46
N ALA A 150 -2.89 -2.28 -10.57
CA ALA A 150 -3.13 -3.14 -9.42
C ALA A 150 -1.80 -3.44 -8.72
N LEU A 151 -1.65 -3.04 -7.46
CA LEU A 151 -0.50 -3.35 -6.61
C LEU A 151 -0.72 -4.66 -5.85
N GLU A 152 0.30 -5.49 -5.82
CA GLU A 152 0.33 -6.79 -5.14
C GLU A 152 1.64 -6.94 -4.36
N VAL A 153 1.56 -7.30 -3.09
CA VAL A 153 2.71 -7.53 -2.23
C VAL A 153 2.78 -9.01 -1.84
N GLU A 154 3.90 -9.65 -2.20
CA GLU A 154 4.14 -11.08 -2.01
C GLU A 154 5.30 -11.30 -1.02
N LEU A 155 4.96 -11.53 0.25
CA LEU A 155 5.95 -11.76 1.33
C LEU A 155 6.37 -13.21 1.49
N SER A 156 5.51 -14.15 1.07
CA SER A 156 5.70 -15.57 1.24
C SER A 156 5.32 -16.32 -0.04
N ARG A 157 5.76 -17.58 -0.13
CA ARG A 157 5.44 -18.41 -1.29
C ARG A 157 3.97 -18.81 -1.24
N LYS A 158 3.20 -18.40 -2.25
CA LYS A 158 1.83 -18.87 -2.47
C LYS A 158 1.81 -20.16 -3.29
N ASN A 159 0.69 -20.88 -3.21
CA ASN A 159 0.44 -22.05 -4.05
C ASN A 159 0.42 -21.64 -5.54
N SER A 160 1.09 -22.41 -6.40
CA SER A 160 1.20 -22.15 -7.84
C SER A 160 -0.17 -22.00 -8.54
N GLN A 161 -1.17 -22.81 -8.17
CA GLN A 161 -2.51 -22.72 -8.73
C GLN A 161 -3.18 -21.38 -8.39
N ARG A 162 -3.02 -20.91 -7.14
CA ARG A 162 -3.56 -19.62 -6.69
C ARG A 162 -2.89 -18.45 -7.42
N ILE A 163 -1.59 -18.55 -7.67
CA ILE A 163 -0.83 -17.54 -8.43
C ILE A 163 -1.37 -17.40 -9.85
N VAL A 164 -1.48 -18.53 -10.56
CA VAL A 164 -1.92 -18.53 -11.96
C VAL A 164 -3.36 -18.07 -12.09
N GLU A 165 -4.25 -18.50 -11.19
CA GLU A 165 -5.65 -18.07 -11.18
C GLU A 165 -5.79 -16.56 -10.96
N LYS A 166 -5.03 -16.01 -9.99
CA LYS A 166 -5.02 -14.57 -9.72
C LYS A 166 -4.54 -13.77 -10.95
N ALA A 167 -3.48 -14.24 -11.61
CA ALA A 167 -2.98 -13.62 -12.83
C ALA A 167 -3.99 -13.68 -13.99
N ARG A 168 -4.72 -14.79 -14.16
CA ARG A 168 -5.79 -14.89 -15.17
C ARG A 168 -6.91 -13.88 -14.93
N GLN A 169 -7.35 -13.73 -13.67
CA GLN A 169 -8.38 -12.75 -13.32
C GLN A 169 -7.96 -11.32 -13.65
N TYR A 170 -6.69 -10.97 -13.43
CA TYR A 170 -6.15 -9.69 -13.88
C TYR A 170 -6.11 -9.54 -15.39
N LEU A 171 -5.72 -10.59 -16.11
CA LEU A 171 -5.68 -10.59 -17.57
C LEU A 171 -7.08 -10.41 -18.19
N GLU A 172 -8.09 -11.04 -17.61
CA GLU A 172 -9.49 -10.90 -18.04
C GLU A 172 -10.11 -9.53 -17.72
N SER A 173 -9.58 -8.84 -16.70
CA SER A 173 -10.07 -7.53 -16.30
C SER A 173 -9.50 -6.42 -17.19
N SER A 174 -10.39 -5.68 -17.86
CA SER A 174 -10.05 -4.45 -18.60
C SER A 174 -9.91 -3.22 -17.70
N TYR A 175 -10.26 -3.34 -16.41
CA TYR A 175 -10.21 -2.24 -15.45
C TYR A 175 -8.77 -1.85 -15.08
N TYR A 176 -7.87 -2.82 -15.02
CA TYR A 176 -6.46 -2.60 -14.68
C TYR A 176 -5.63 -2.55 -15.95
N SER A 177 -4.85 -1.49 -16.16
CA SER A 177 -3.94 -1.40 -17.31
C SER A 177 -2.71 -2.29 -17.10
N TYR A 178 -2.18 -2.27 -15.88
CA TYR A 178 -1.00 -3.05 -15.47
C TYR A 178 -1.20 -3.67 -14.08
N VAL A 179 -0.40 -4.68 -13.78
CA VAL A 179 -0.27 -5.28 -12.44
C VAL A 179 1.18 -5.15 -11.99
N LEU A 180 1.39 -4.66 -10.78
CA LEU A 180 2.68 -4.41 -10.18
C LEU A 180 2.84 -5.29 -8.94
N TYR A 181 3.74 -6.26 -9.03
CA TYR A 181 4.11 -7.14 -7.93
C TYR A 181 5.37 -6.67 -7.23
N PHE A 182 5.33 -6.61 -5.91
CA PHE A 182 6.50 -6.45 -5.05
C PHE A 182 6.76 -7.73 -4.26
N PHE A 183 8.00 -8.21 -4.28
CA PHE A 183 8.42 -9.41 -3.57
C PHE A 183 9.41 -9.09 -2.46
N SER A 184 9.32 -9.83 -1.36
CA SER A 184 10.30 -9.76 -0.26
C SER A 184 11.64 -10.45 -0.59
N LYS A 185 11.69 -11.29 -1.64
CA LYS A 185 12.88 -12.07 -2.00
C LYS A 185 12.98 -12.27 -3.49
N ARG A 186 14.20 -12.11 -4.04
CA ARG A 186 14.44 -12.28 -5.48
C ARG A 186 14.11 -13.68 -6.01
N ASN A 187 14.35 -14.72 -5.21
CA ASN A 187 14.00 -16.10 -5.57
C ASN A 187 12.49 -16.31 -5.71
N PHE A 188 11.67 -15.62 -4.92
CA PHE A 188 10.22 -15.69 -5.04
C PHE A 188 9.75 -15.02 -6.32
N MET A 189 10.27 -13.82 -6.61
CA MET A 189 9.99 -13.13 -7.87
C MET A 189 10.33 -13.99 -9.08
N LYS A 190 11.54 -14.58 -9.12
CA LYS A 190 11.98 -15.40 -10.25
C LYS A 190 11.05 -16.59 -10.46
N ALA A 191 10.75 -17.35 -9.40
CA ALA A 191 9.83 -18.49 -9.48
C ALA A 191 8.42 -18.09 -9.94
N TYR A 192 7.96 -16.88 -9.57
CA TYR A 192 6.66 -16.34 -10.00
C TYR A 192 6.66 -16.00 -11.49
N ILE A 193 7.71 -15.34 -11.98
CA ILE A 193 7.89 -15.01 -13.40
C ILE A 193 7.94 -16.29 -14.22
N ASP A 194 8.79 -17.25 -13.84
CA ASP A 194 8.95 -18.51 -14.55
C ASP A 194 7.61 -19.28 -14.65
N LEU A 195 6.88 -19.36 -13.54
CA LEU A 195 5.56 -20.01 -13.49
C LEU A 195 4.53 -19.31 -14.39
N LEU A 196 4.43 -17.99 -14.33
CA LEU A 196 3.45 -17.25 -15.15
C LEU A 196 3.80 -17.30 -16.62
N GLN A 197 5.09 -17.20 -16.96
CA GLN A 197 5.54 -17.31 -18.35
C GLN A 197 5.26 -18.70 -18.91
N GLU A 198 5.51 -19.76 -18.15
CA GLU A 198 5.19 -21.15 -18.54
C GLU A 198 3.69 -21.35 -18.77
N LYS A 199 2.83 -20.79 -17.91
CA LYS A 199 1.38 -21.07 -17.93
C LYS A 199 0.55 -20.12 -18.78
N LEU A 200 1.02 -18.89 -19.01
CA LEU A 200 0.24 -17.81 -19.65
C LEU A 200 0.92 -17.23 -20.90
N GLY A 201 2.22 -17.53 -21.12
CA GLY A 201 2.99 -17.08 -22.28
C GLY A 201 3.43 -15.60 -22.22
N ASP A 202 4.33 -15.23 -23.13
CA ASP A 202 5.02 -13.93 -23.13
C ASP A 202 4.08 -12.73 -23.34
N GLN A 203 3.01 -12.90 -24.11
CA GLN A 203 2.04 -11.83 -24.37
C GLN A 203 1.35 -11.38 -23.07
N ALA A 204 1.02 -12.32 -22.19
CA ALA A 204 0.44 -12.01 -20.89
C ALA A 204 1.42 -11.20 -20.02
N MET A 205 2.72 -11.53 -20.08
CA MET A 205 3.77 -10.89 -19.29
C MET A 205 3.94 -9.40 -19.59
N ALA A 206 3.47 -8.91 -20.73
CA ALA A 206 3.55 -7.48 -21.08
C ALA A 206 2.73 -6.57 -20.15
N ARG A 207 1.78 -7.11 -19.39
CA ARG A 207 0.96 -6.38 -18.40
C ARG A 207 1.50 -6.44 -16.97
N PHE A 208 2.47 -7.31 -16.71
CA PHE A 208 2.98 -7.54 -15.36
C PHE A 208 4.36 -6.91 -15.16
N MET A 209 4.49 -6.18 -14.06
CA MET A 209 5.73 -5.61 -13.56
C MET A 209 6.10 -6.32 -12.27
N PHE A 210 7.36 -6.74 -12.12
CA PHE A 210 7.81 -7.49 -10.95
C PHE A 210 9.02 -6.79 -10.33
N PHE A 211 8.95 -6.42 -9.06
CA PHE A 211 10.01 -5.72 -8.34
C PHE A 211 10.34 -6.42 -7.03
N VAL A 212 11.58 -6.28 -6.57
CA VAL A 212 12.02 -6.90 -5.31
C VAL A 212 12.42 -5.83 -4.32
N ASP A 213 11.78 -5.87 -3.17
CA ASP A 213 12.14 -5.08 -1.99
C ASP A 213 12.43 -6.05 -0.83
N GLU A 214 13.71 -6.39 -0.67
CA GLU A 214 14.18 -7.30 0.38
C GLU A 214 14.19 -6.66 1.78
N GLY A 215 14.06 -5.32 1.84
CA GLY A 215 13.98 -4.54 3.07
C GLY A 215 12.58 -4.03 3.36
N LEU A 216 12.49 -3.04 4.25
CA LEU A 216 11.38 -2.09 4.29
C LEU A 216 11.91 -0.79 3.70
N ILE A 217 11.07 -0.09 2.93
CA ILE A 217 11.44 1.18 2.32
C ILE A 217 11.71 2.20 3.44
N GLU A 218 12.97 2.64 3.62
CA GLU A 218 13.28 3.56 4.72
C GLU A 218 12.82 4.98 4.40
N ASN A 219 12.81 5.37 3.13
CA ASN A 219 12.27 6.62 2.65
C ASN A 219 11.72 6.48 1.22
N SER A 220 10.84 7.40 0.82
CA SER A 220 10.24 7.39 -0.51
C SER A 220 11.27 7.50 -1.65
N GLU A 221 12.47 8.03 -1.41
CA GLU A 221 13.49 8.16 -2.46
C GLU A 221 14.16 6.83 -2.80
N GLU A 222 14.30 5.92 -1.83
CA GLU A 222 14.83 4.56 -2.06
C GLU A 222 13.99 3.74 -3.02
N ILE A 223 12.66 3.97 -3.03
CA ILE A 223 11.76 3.25 -3.94
C ILE A 223 12.18 3.47 -5.41
N GLN A 224 12.76 4.63 -5.73
CA GLN A 224 13.20 4.99 -7.08
C GLN A 224 14.25 4.02 -7.64
N LEU A 225 15.08 3.48 -6.75
CA LEU A 225 16.20 2.62 -7.10
C LEU A 225 15.84 1.12 -7.10
N ILE A 226 14.63 0.76 -6.68
CA ILE A 226 14.18 -0.63 -6.63
C ILE A 226 14.20 -1.24 -8.02
N GLU A 227 14.90 -2.37 -8.12
CA GLU A 227 15.07 -3.12 -9.35
C GLU A 227 14.00 -4.19 -9.54
N GLY A 228 13.66 -4.42 -10.80
CA GLY A 228 12.66 -5.38 -11.19
C GLY A 228 12.84 -5.88 -12.62
N VAL A 229 11.83 -6.59 -13.08
CA VAL A 229 11.68 -7.07 -14.44
C VAL A 229 10.35 -6.57 -15.00
N PHE A 230 10.41 -5.94 -16.17
CA PHE A 230 9.24 -5.57 -16.95
C PHE A 230 9.50 -5.84 -18.42
N LYS A 231 8.57 -6.52 -19.10
CA LYS A 231 8.69 -6.89 -20.53
C LYS A 231 10.04 -7.56 -20.86
N GLY A 232 10.47 -8.48 -20.00
CA GLY A 232 11.73 -9.23 -20.15
C GLY A 232 13.02 -8.43 -19.90
N LYS A 233 12.94 -7.14 -19.52
CA LYS A 233 14.10 -6.29 -19.25
C LYS A 233 14.25 -6.02 -17.75
N LYS A 234 15.50 -6.00 -17.27
CA LYS A 234 15.83 -5.45 -15.96
C LYS A 234 15.63 -3.93 -15.99
N ILE A 235 14.93 -3.39 -15.01
CA ILE A 235 14.56 -1.98 -14.96
C ILE A 235 14.40 -1.51 -13.51
N LYS A 236 14.62 -0.22 -13.25
CA LYS A 236 14.30 0.44 -11.98
C LYS A 236 12.94 1.13 -12.04
N LEU A 237 12.29 1.32 -10.90
CA LEU A 237 11.00 2.02 -10.86
C LEU A 237 11.06 3.43 -11.44
N ILE A 238 12.13 4.19 -11.16
CA ILE A 238 12.30 5.54 -11.72
C ILE A 238 12.32 5.57 -13.25
N GLU A 239 12.80 4.51 -13.90
CA GLU A 239 12.82 4.44 -15.37
C GLU A 239 11.41 4.25 -15.95
N ILE A 240 10.49 3.67 -15.17
CA ILE A 240 9.08 3.52 -15.57
C ILE A 240 8.28 4.78 -15.23
N PHE A 241 8.43 5.28 -14.01
CA PHE A 241 7.51 6.28 -13.44
C PHE A 241 8.11 7.68 -13.26
N GLY A 242 9.44 7.82 -13.21
CA GLY A 242 10.14 9.05 -12.88
C GLY A 242 10.06 10.19 -13.92
N GLN A 243 9.41 9.97 -15.07
CA GLN A 243 9.30 10.99 -16.12
C GLN A 243 7.98 11.78 -16.11
N SER A 244 7.16 11.69 -15.07
CA SER A 244 5.88 12.45 -15.01
C SER A 244 6.04 13.75 -14.22
N ARG A 245 6.54 14.80 -14.90
CA ARG A 245 6.14 16.22 -14.81
C ARG A 245 7.16 17.11 -15.53
N ASN A 246 6.91 17.36 -16.81
CA ASN A 246 7.33 18.60 -17.47
C ASN A 246 6.07 19.40 -17.80
N GLY A 247 6.04 20.67 -17.37
CA GLY A 247 4.96 21.65 -17.56
C GLY A 247 4.08 21.75 -16.31
N VAL A 248 4.10 22.81 -15.52
CA VAL A 248 4.18 24.24 -15.84
C VAL A 248 4.97 24.96 -14.73
N GLU A 249 5.78 25.94 -15.12
CA GLU A 249 6.44 26.94 -14.26
C GLU A 249 5.47 27.71 -13.35
#